data_AF-A0A8E7ISF1-F1
#
_entry.id   AF-A0A8E7ISF1-F1
#
_cell.length_a   1.000
_cell.length_b   1.000
_cell.length_c   1.000
_cell.angle_alpha   90.00
_cell.angle_beta   90.00
_cell.angle_gamma   90.00
#
_symmetry.space_group_name_H-M   'P 1'
#
loop_
_entity.id
_entity.type
_entity.pdbx_description
1 polymer ?
#
loop_
_entity_poly.entity_id
_entity_poly.type
_entity_poly.pdbx_seq_one_letter_code
_entity_poly.pdbx_strand_id
1 'polypeptide(L)'
;MDKSKRLFLKPKRSFRRRLPPIQSGDRIDYKNMSLISRFISEQGKILSRRVNRLTLKQQRLITIAIKQARILSSLPFLNNEKKILNNEKQFEKGESTARTTTTGLKKKN
;
A
#
# COMPACT_ATOMS: atom_id res chain seq x y z
N MET A 1 -30.94 -43.73 -30.98
CA MET A 1 -29.80 -42.77 -30.96
C MET A 1 -30.36 -41.41 -30.63
N ASP A 2 -30.49 -41.05 -29.34
CA ASP A 2 -30.97 -39.71 -28.99
C ASP A 2 -30.09 -39.14 -27.88
N LYS A 3 -29.10 -38.34 -28.29
CA LYS A 3 -28.16 -37.68 -27.40
C LYS A 3 -28.76 -36.33 -27.03
N SER A 4 -29.65 -36.32 -26.03
CA SER A 4 -30.20 -35.09 -25.46
C SER A 4 -29.07 -34.18 -25.00
N LYS A 5 -28.86 -33.07 -25.72
CA LYS A 5 -27.86 -32.04 -25.41
C LYS A 5 -28.27 -31.35 -24.10
N ARG A 6 -27.74 -31.83 -22.96
CA ARG A 6 -27.87 -31.11 -21.69
C ARG A 6 -27.18 -29.76 -21.84
N LEU A 7 -27.96 -28.69 -21.91
CA LEU A 7 -27.42 -27.33 -21.89
C LEU A 7 -26.71 -27.17 -20.55
N PHE A 8 -25.39 -27.01 -20.58
CA PHE A 8 -24.61 -26.68 -19.39
C PHE A 8 -25.01 -25.29 -18.89
N LEU A 9 -26.09 -25.22 -18.12
CA LEU A 9 -26.52 -24.01 -17.44
C LEU A 9 -25.50 -23.70 -16.36
N LYS A 10 -24.55 -22.81 -16.67
CA LYS A 10 -23.57 -22.35 -15.70
C LYS A 10 -24.32 -21.77 -14.49
N PRO A 11 -24.00 -22.17 -13.25
CA PRO A 11 -24.67 -21.62 -12.08
C PRO A 11 -24.47 -20.10 -12.08
N LYS A 12 -25.54 -19.34 -11.83
CA LYS A 12 -25.46 -17.88 -11.71
C LYS A 12 -24.57 -17.58 -10.50
N ARG A 13 -23.29 -17.32 -10.78
CA ARG A 13 -22.29 -16.98 -9.77
C ARG A 13 -22.84 -15.79 -9.00
N SER A 14 -23.18 -15.99 -7.73
CA SER A 14 -23.73 -14.93 -6.90
C SER A 14 -22.69 -13.80 -6.88
N PHE A 15 -23.02 -12.67 -7.50
CA PHE A 15 -22.23 -11.46 -7.39
C PHE A 15 -22.36 -10.97 -5.95
N ARG A 16 -21.62 -11.57 -5.01
CA ARG A 16 -21.37 -11.01 -3.67
C ARG A 16 -20.46 -9.80 -3.86
N ARG A 17 -21.03 -8.74 -4.45
CA ARG A 17 -20.41 -7.41 -4.55
C ARG A 17 -20.32 -6.89 -3.12
N ARG A 18 -19.11 -6.92 -2.55
CA ARG A 18 -18.86 -6.22 -1.30
C ARG A 18 -19.16 -4.74 -1.49
N LEU A 19 -19.79 -4.13 -0.49
CA LEU A 19 -20.11 -2.72 -0.50
C LEU A 19 -18.83 -1.88 -0.63
N PRO A 20 -18.88 -0.74 -1.33
CA PRO A 20 -17.73 0.15 -1.43
C PRO A 20 -17.36 0.66 -0.03
N PRO A 21 -16.06 0.87 0.26
CA PRO A 21 -15.60 1.39 1.54
C PRO A 21 -16.00 2.85 1.80
N ILE A 22 -16.36 3.61 0.75
CA ILE A 22 -16.83 5.00 0.85
C ILE A 22 -18.35 5.02 0.64
N GLN A 23 -19.07 5.73 1.51
CA GLN A 23 -20.50 5.92 1.39
C GLN A 23 -20.82 7.07 0.42
N SER A 24 -22.05 7.12 -0.10
CA SER A 24 -22.45 8.11 -1.10
C SER A 24 -22.49 9.56 -0.58
N GLY A 25 -22.46 9.77 0.74
CA GLY A 25 -22.47 11.08 1.39
C GLY A 25 -21.10 11.61 1.80
N ASP A 26 -20.04 10.80 1.69
CA ASP A 26 -18.71 11.21 2.12
C ASP A 26 -18.13 12.24 1.14
N ARG A 27 -17.67 13.38 1.67
CA ARG A 27 -17.08 14.46 0.88
C ARG A 27 -15.63 14.11 0.54
N ILE A 28 -15.36 13.90 -0.75
CA ILE A 28 -14.02 13.55 -1.27
C ILE A 28 -13.32 14.84 -1.70
N ASP A 29 -12.52 15.41 -0.81
CA ASP A 29 -11.74 16.62 -1.07
C ASP A 29 -10.23 16.32 -0.99
N TYR A 30 -9.42 17.05 -1.76
CA TYR A 30 -7.95 16.94 -1.76
C TYR A 30 -7.31 17.25 -0.40
N LYS A 31 -8.05 17.85 0.54
CA LYS A 31 -7.57 18.19 1.89
C LYS A 31 -7.56 16.97 2.83
N ASN A 32 -8.35 15.95 2.53
CA ASN A 32 -8.55 14.79 3.39
C ASN A 32 -7.47 13.72 3.11
N MET A 33 -6.25 13.91 3.63
CA MET A 33 -5.11 13.02 3.40
C MET A 33 -5.35 11.58 3.87
N SER A 34 -6.05 11.39 5.00
CA SER A 34 -6.38 10.07 5.54
C SER A 34 -7.21 9.23 4.57
N LEU A 35 -8.18 9.85 3.89
CA LEU A 35 -9.01 9.19 2.91
C LEU A 35 -8.22 8.89 1.64
N ILE A 36 -7.50 9.88 1.12
CA ILE A 36 -6.81 9.79 -0.17
C ILE A 36 -5.64 8.81 -0.13
N SER A 37 -4.87 8.81 0.95
CA SER A 37 -3.70 7.93 1.13
C SER A 37 -4.06 6.43 1.04
N ARG A 38 -5.31 6.06 1.37
CA ARG A 38 -5.79 4.67 1.26
C ARG A 38 -5.94 4.18 -0.18
N PHE A 39 -6.02 5.09 -1.16
CA PHE A 39 -6.26 4.76 -2.58
C PHE A 39 -5.01 4.90 -3.45
N ILE A 40 -3.85 5.12 -2.84
CA ILE A 40 -2.54 5.10 -3.49
C ILE A 40 -1.74 3.88 -3.02
N SER A 41 -0.87 3.41 -3.90
CA SER A 41 0.15 2.42 -3.56
C SER A 41 1.31 3.07 -2.81
N GLU A 42 2.15 2.25 -2.19
CA GLU A 42 3.41 2.69 -1.56
C GLU A 42 4.31 3.47 -2.53
N GLN A 43 4.36 3.08 -3.80
CA GLN A 43 5.04 3.78 -4.89
C GLN A 43 4.48 5.19 -5.20
N GLY A 44 3.35 5.54 -4.62
CA GLY A 44 2.61 6.76 -4.91
C GLY A 44 1.67 6.64 -6.12
N LYS A 45 1.56 5.48 -6.80
CA LYS A 45 0.64 5.28 -7.95
C LYS A 45 -0.82 5.14 -7.50
N ILE A 46 -1.77 5.64 -8.30
CA ILE A 46 -3.21 5.55 -8.01
C ILE A 46 -3.70 4.12 -8.27
N LEU A 47 -4.37 3.53 -7.28
CA LEU A 47 -4.94 2.19 -7.41
C LEU A 47 -6.17 2.18 -8.34
N SER A 48 -6.35 1.08 -9.08
CA SER A 48 -7.46 0.95 -10.02
C SER A 48 -8.81 0.78 -9.29
N ARG A 49 -9.90 1.18 -9.96
CA ARG A 49 -11.27 1.01 -9.44
C ARG A 49 -11.60 -0.42 -9.02
N ARG A 50 -11.08 -1.42 -9.73
CA ARG A 50 -11.33 -2.86 -9.43
C ARG A 50 -10.70 -3.28 -8.10
N VAL A 51 -9.54 -2.73 -7.78
CA VAL A 51 -8.83 -2.95 -6.51
C VAL A 51 -9.54 -2.21 -5.38
N ASN A 52 -9.84 -0.92 -5.59
CA ASN A 52 -10.49 -0.07 -4.58
C ASN A 52 -11.96 -0.43 -4.32
N ARG A 53 -12.61 -1.14 -5.26
CA ARG A 53 -14.03 -1.53 -5.22
C ARG A 53 -14.97 -0.34 -5.05
N LEU A 54 -14.69 0.74 -5.78
CA LEU A 54 -15.49 1.95 -5.77
C LEU A 54 -16.45 2.03 -6.95
N THR A 55 -17.46 2.89 -6.81
CA THR A 55 -18.27 3.32 -7.95
C THR A 55 -17.42 4.14 -8.93
N LEU A 56 -17.87 4.25 -10.18
CA LEU A 56 -17.15 5.04 -11.20
C LEU A 56 -17.08 6.52 -10.81
N LYS A 57 -18.17 7.06 -10.25
CA LYS A 57 -18.25 8.46 -9.78
C LYS A 57 -17.24 8.72 -8.67
N GLN A 58 -17.20 7.88 -7.64
CA GLN A 58 -16.24 8.00 -6.54
C GLN A 58 -14.79 7.91 -7.03
N GLN A 59 -14.48 6.96 -7.92
CA GLN A 59 -13.11 6.84 -8.45
C GLN A 59 -12.68 8.09 -9.22
N ARG A 60 -13.58 8.71 -10.02
CA ARG A 60 -13.28 9.96 -10.73
C ARG A 60 -12.97 11.09 -9.74
N LEU A 61 -13.78 11.24 -8.70
CA LEU A 61 -13.58 12.26 -7.66
C LEU A 61 -12.25 12.06 -6.92
N ILE A 62 -11.94 10.83 -6.52
CA ILE A 62 -10.65 10.49 -5.87
C ILE A 62 -9.48 10.80 -6.79
N THR A 63 -9.59 10.46 -8.08
CA THR A 63 -8.51 10.72 -9.04
C THR A 63 -8.24 12.21 -9.19
N ILE A 64 -9.28 13.04 -9.20
CA ILE A 64 -9.15 14.51 -9.23
C ILE A 64 -8.51 15.01 -7.94
N ALA A 65 -9.01 14.56 -6.78
CA ALA A 65 -8.49 14.94 -5.47
C ALA A 65 -7.00 14.57 -5.29
N ILE A 66 -6.59 13.36 -5.72
CA ILE A 66 -5.17 12.94 -5.70
C ILE A 66 -4.32 13.84 -6.58
N LYS A 67 -4.78 14.15 -7.80
CA LYS A 67 -4.02 15.01 -8.72
C LYS A 67 -3.85 16.41 -8.16
N GLN A 68 -4.90 16.99 -7.58
CA GLN A 68 -4.83 18.28 -6.89
C GLN A 68 -3.83 18.24 -5.73
N ALA A 69 -3.93 17.22 -4.86
CA ALA A 69 -3.01 17.04 -3.74
C ALA A 69 -1.53 16.92 -4.17
N ARG A 70 -1.26 16.28 -5.32
CA ARG A 70 0.10 16.19 -5.87
C ARG A 70 0.62 17.52 -6.41
N ILE A 71 -0.22 18.30 -7.09
CA ILE A 71 0.17 19.64 -7.58
C ILE A 71 0.49 20.57 -6.40
N LEU A 72 -0.24 20.41 -5.29
CA LEU A 72 -0.02 21.15 -4.05
C LEU A 72 1.06 20.53 -3.14
N SER A 73 1.85 19.58 -3.64
CA SER A 73 2.94 18.90 -2.91
C SER A 73 2.53 18.18 -1.61
N SER A 74 1.23 17.92 -1.40
CA SER A 74 0.75 17.13 -0.26
C SER A 74 0.97 15.63 -0.46
N LEU A 75 1.07 15.17 -1.71
CA LEU A 75 1.40 13.80 -2.07
C LEU A 75 2.54 13.74 -3.09
N PRO A 76 3.46 12.77 -2.96
CA PRO A 76 4.56 12.59 -3.91
C PRO A 76 4.07 11.99 -5.23
N PHE A 77 4.77 12.33 -6.32
CA PHE A 77 4.55 11.73 -7.64
C PHE A 77 5.20 10.34 -7.76
N LEU A 78 6.35 10.14 -7.13
CA LEU A 78 7.15 8.92 -7.12
C LEU A 78 7.75 8.74 -5.73
N ASN A 79 7.52 7.58 -5.12
CA ASN A 79 8.23 7.16 -3.92
C ASN A 79 9.36 6.22 -4.33
N ASN A 80 10.60 6.67 -4.15
CA ASN A 80 11.78 5.88 -4.46
C ASN A 80 12.04 4.90 -3.31
N GLU A 81 11.44 3.72 -3.42
CA GLU A 81 11.52 2.59 -2.47
C GLU A 81 12.99 2.21 -2.15
N LYS A 82 13.90 2.48 -3.10
CA LYS A 82 15.33 2.20 -2.98
C LYS A 82 16.09 3.07 -1.96
N LYS A 83 15.51 4.16 -1.44
CA LYS A 83 16.21 4.98 -0.44
C LYS A 83 16.16 4.42 0.97
N ILE A 84 15.14 3.62 1.32
CA ILE A 84 14.95 3.14 2.70
C ILE A 84 15.91 1.98 3.00
N LEU A 85 16.05 1.01 2.09
CA LEU A 85 16.94 -0.15 2.25
C LEU A 85 18.45 0.18 2.23
N ASN A 86 18.82 1.38 1.77
CA ASN A 86 20.22 1.82 1.74
C ASN A 86 20.67 2.53 3.02
N ASN A 87 19.73 2.97 3.87
CA ASN A 87 20.04 3.68 5.10
C ASN A 87 20.26 2.74 6.29
N GLU A 88 19.71 1.52 6.26
CA GLU A 88 19.88 0.53 7.34
C GLU A 88 21.30 -0.07 7.37
N LYS A 89 22.01 -0.11 6.24
CA LYS A 89 23.38 -0.68 6.17
C LYS A 89 24.48 0.23 6.74
N GLN A 90 24.15 1.45 7.16
CA GLN A 90 25.15 2.42 7.64
C GLN A 90 25.21 2.53 9.17
N PHE A 91 24.24 1.98 9.91
CA PHE A 91 24.22 2.07 11.38
C PHE A 91 24.95 0.94 12.11
N GLU A 92 25.18 -0.21 11.47
CA GLU A 92 25.83 -1.35 12.16
C GLU A 92 27.37 -1.33 12.12
N LYS A 93 28.02 -0.35 11.47
CA LYS A 93 29.49 -0.27 11.40
C LYS A 93 30.13 0.60 12.50
N GLY A 94 29.35 1.14 13.43
CA GLY A 94 29.82 2.11 14.44
C GLY A 94 30.30 1.53 15.77
N GLU A 95 29.95 0.29 16.12
CA GLU A 95 30.27 -0.27 17.44
C GLU A 95 31.48 -1.22 17.37
N SER A 96 32.69 -0.62 17.31
CA SER A 96 33.94 -1.35 17.59
C SER A 96 34.91 -0.49 18.41
N THR A 97 34.48 -0.07 19.60
CA THR A 97 35.36 0.37 20.69
C THR A 97 34.81 -0.28 21.97
N ALA A 98 35.52 -1.03 22.80
CA ALA A 98 36.94 -1.10 23.08
C ALA A 98 37.35 -2.53 23.51
N ARG A 99 38.62 -2.87 23.27
CA ARG A 99 39.28 -4.06 23.82
C ARG A 99 39.70 -3.77 25.26
N THR A 100 39.12 -4.44 26.25
CA THR A 100 39.69 -4.48 27.61
C THR A 100 40.76 -5.57 27.67
N THR A 101 42.03 -5.18 27.61
CA THR A 101 43.15 -6.01 28.07
C THR A 101 43.17 -5.97 29.59
N THR A 102 42.77 -7.05 30.26
CA THR A 102 43.07 -7.25 31.68
C THR A 102 44.22 -8.25 31.79
N THR A 103 45.34 -7.75 32.25
CA THR A 103 46.54 -8.50 32.60
C THR A 103 46.31 -9.30 33.87
N GLY A 104 46.57 -10.62 33.80
CA GLY A 104 47.10 -11.44 34.89
C GLY A 104 46.22 -11.71 36.11
N LEU A 105 45.91 -12.99 36.35
CA LEU A 105 46.08 -13.64 37.65
C LEU A 105 45.99 -15.17 37.47
N LYS A 106 47.18 -15.79 37.48
CA LYS A 106 47.38 -17.24 37.53
C LYS A 106 47.08 -17.69 38.96
N LYS A 107 46.02 -18.47 39.18
CA LYS A 107 45.77 -19.13 40.47
C LYS A 107 45.93 -20.64 40.29
N LYS A 108 47.01 -21.16 40.88
CA LYS A 108 47.23 -22.59 41.12
C LYS A 108 46.12 -23.11 42.03
N ASN A 109 45.62 -24.29 41.74
CA ASN A 109 45.43 -25.41 42.67
C ASN A 109 45.52 -26.70 41.85
#